data_AF-A0AA88DSQ4-F1
#
_entry.id   AF-A0AA88DSQ4-F1
#
_cell.length_a   1.000
_cell.length_b   1.000
_cell.length_c   1.000
_cell.angle_alpha   90.00
_cell.angle_beta   90.00
_cell.angle_gamma   90.00
#
_symmetry.space_group_name_H-M   'P 1'
#
loop_
_entity.id
_entity.type
_entity.pdbx_description
1 polymer ?
#
loop_
_entity_poly.entity_id
_entity_poly.type
_entity_poly.pdbx_seq_one_letter_code
_entity_poly.pdbx_strand_id
1 'polypeptide(L)'
;MSIYGGTKPYHQDDFALATFGAIQHGVLVNVHEALLILDVISGTSVACPHVSRIAALLIKAYPRWLPAAIKSAITTTTYNLDNSGRRIKDLATGKESMPFVHGLGHLEPNRALYPGWVNDTSVTRYVGFLCYVGYNHQLIGLFFRQQVCPLICKQAYAMLGARVTPRSLHLPSFSMVFNKEVETEI
;
A
#
# COMPACT_ATOMS: atom_id res chain seq x y z
N MET A 1 4.65 3.20 -2.37
CA MET A 1 6.00 3.54 -1.84
C MET A 1 7.02 2.86 -2.72
N SER A 2 7.69 3.64 -3.58
CA SER A 2 8.90 3.18 -4.28
C SER A 2 9.96 2.95 -3.22
N ILE A 3 10.49 1.73 -3.13
CA ILE A 3 11.48 1.35 -2.10
C ILE A 3 12.82 2.07 -2.30
N TYR A 4 12.99 2.82 -3.39
CA TYR A 4 14.23 3.46 -3.80
C TYR A 4 14.27 4.99 -3.65
N GLY A 5 13.23 5.64 -3.12
CA GLY A 5 13.29 7.07 -2.81
C GLY A 5 13.53 8.01 -4.01
N GLY A 6 13.45 7.50 -5.24
CA GLY A 6 13.55 8.30 -6.46
C GLY A 6 12.18 8.79 -6.92
N THR A 7 12.15 9.97 -7.53
CA THR A 7 10.96 10.59 -8.16
C THR A 7 10.61 9.95 -9.50
N LYS A 8 10.80 8.64 -9.67
CA LYS A 8 10.37 7.98 -10.89
C LYS A 8 8.84 7.85 -10.89
N PRO A 9 8.17 8.09 -12.02
CA PRO A 9 6.73 7.87 -12.13
C PRO A 9 6.38 6.43 -11.75
N TYR A 10 5.26 6.25 -11.04
CA TYR A 10 4.76 4.95 -10.56
C TYR A 10 4.69 3.84 -11.64
N HIS A 11 4.58 4.20 -12.92
CA HIS A 11 4.56 3.27 -14.05
C HIS A 11 5.95 2.79 -14.53
N GLN A 12 7.03 3.36 -13.99
CA GLN A 12 8.42 3.02 -14.32
C GLN A 12 9.13 2.27 -13.18
N ASP A 13 8.43 2.01 -12.07
CA ASP A 13 8.94 1.23 -10.97
C ASP A 13 8.39 -0.20 -11.06
N ASP A 14 9.29 -1.17 -11.26
CA ASP A 14 8.95 -2.61 -11.36
C ASP A 14 8.31 -3.17 -10.07
N PHE A 15 8.36 -2.41 -8.97
CA PHE A 15 7.77 -2.77 -7.69
C PHE A 15 7.01 -1.60 -7.08
N ALA A 16 5.86 -1.29 -7.68
CA ALA A 16 4.96 -0.29 -7.16
C ALA A 16 3.85 -0.97 -6.35
N LEU A 17 4.03 -1.10 -5.03
CA LEU A 17 2.92 -1.37 -4.12
C LEU A 17 2.10 -0.08 -3.96
N ALA A 18 1.16 0.16 -4.89
CA ALA A 18 0.06 1.10 -4.68
C ALA A 18 -0.75 0.60 -3.50
N THR A 19 -0.79 1.39 -2.43
CA THR A 19 -1.76 1.23 -1.32
C THR A 19 -1.55 2.27 -0.24
N PHE A 20 -0.39 2.94 -0.22
CA PHE A 20 -0.18 4.08 0.67
C PHE A 20 -0.13 5.35 -0.17
N GLY A 21 -1.24 6.08 -0.16
CA GLY A 21 -1.35 7.43 -0.69
C GLY A 21 -0.47 8.38 0.13
N ALA A 22 0.13 9.35 -0.56
CA ALA A 22 0.84 10.43 0.12
C ALA A 22 -0.18 11.39 0.74
N ILE A 23 -0.12 11.59 2.07
CA ILE A 23 -0.72 12.77 2.69
C ILE A 23 0.35 13.85 2.65
N GLN A 24 0.23 14.77 1.70
CA GLN A 24 1.06 15.96 1.66
C GLN A 24 0.26 17.09 2.31
N HIS A 25 0.70 17.50 3.50
CA HIS A 25 0.14 18.52 4.39
C HIS A 25 -1.04 18.10 5.29
N GLY A 26 -0.74 17.23 6.25
CA GLY A 26 -1.32 17.36 7.59
C GLY A 26 -0.27 18.01 8.50
N VAL A 27 -0.61 19.11 9.18
CA VAL A 27 0.23 19.65 10.26
C VAL A 27 0.11 18.69 11.44
N LEU A 28 1.21 18.07 11.83
CA LEU A 28 1.24 17.08 12.90
C LEU A 28 2.30 17.46 13.93
N VAL A 29 1.86 17.54 15.18
CA VAL A 29 2.70 17.88 16.32
C VAL A 29 3.15 16.56 16.96
N ASN A 30 4.46 16.33 17.02
CA ASN A 30 5.02 15.14 17.69
C ASN A 30 5.41 15.48 19.13
N VAL A 31 5.14 14.57 20.07
CA VAL A 31 5.52 14.72 21.48
C VAL A 31 6.58 13.69 21.79
N HIS A 32 7.81 14.15 22.02
CA HIS A 32 8.91 13.32 22.52
C HIS A 32 9.14 13.66 24.00
N GLU A 33 9.12 12.68 24.89
CA GLU A 33 9.47 12.88 26.30
C GLU A 33 10.97 13.12 26.44
N ALA A 34 11.35 14.40 26.43
CA ALA A 34 12.42 15.05 27.22
C ALA A 34 12.68 16.43 26.57
N LEU A 35 12.32 17.50 27.28
CA LEU A 35 12.37 18.92 26.86
C LEU A 35 11.34 19.30 25.78
N LEU A 36 10.30 20.04 26.18
CA LEU A 36 9.20 20.52 25.32
C LEU A 36 9.70 21.50 24.24
N ILE A 37 10.08 20.97 23.06
CA ILE A 37 10.19 21.73 21.82
C ILE A 37 9.21 21.07 20.83
N LEU A 38 8.08 21.73 20.57
CA LEU A 38 7.14 21.32 19.54
C LEU A 38 7.65 21.89 18.21
N ASP A 39 8.07 21.00 17.30
CA ASP A 39 8.43 21.39 15.94
C ASP A 39 7.26 21.11 14.99
N VAL A 40 7.00 22.06 14.08
CA VAL A 40 5.93 21.96 13.08
C VAL A 40 6.57 21.46 11.79
N ILE A 41 6.56 20.15 11.60
CA ILE A 41 7.13 19.49 10.44
C ILE A 41 6.05 18.97 9.48
N SER A 42 6.34 19.02 8.17
CA SER A 42 5.46 18.51 7.11
C SER A 42 6.21 17.53 6.22
N GLY A 43 5.53 16.46 5.79
CA GLY A 43 6.09 15.47 4.88
C GLY A 43 5.41 14.10 4.99
N THR A 44 5.68 13.20 4.05
CA THR A 44 5.18 11.81 4.12
C THR A 44 5.78 11.04 5.30
N SER A 45 6.93 11.47 5.80
CA SER A 45 7.57 10.99 7.03
C SER A 45 6.72 11.22 8.27
N VAL A 46 5.87 12.27 8.30
CA VAL A 46 4.91 12.48 9.41
C VAL A 46 3.62 11.71 9.21
N ALA A 47 3.22 11.40 7.98
CA ALA A 47 2.05 10.57 7.72
C ALA A 47 2.28 9.10 8.14
N CYS A 48 3.48 8.56 7.90
CA CYS A 48 3.84 7.18 8.22
C CYS A 48 3.55 6.77 9.69
N PRO A 49 4.04 7.48 10.73
CA PRO A 49 3.75 7.13 12.12
C PRO A 49 2.25 7.21 12.47
N HIS A 50 1.46 8.05 11.79
CA HIS A 50 0.00 8.10 11.99
C HIS A 50 -0.68 6.82 11.51
N VAL A 51 -0.33 6.33 10.32
CA VAL A 51 -0.85 5.06 9.80
C VAL A 51 -0.40 3.90 10.66
N SER A 52 0.89 3.89 11.07
CA SER A 52 1.43 2.87 11.96
C SER A 52 0.71 2.81 13.30
N ARG A 53 0.33 3.95 13.88
CA ARG A 53 -0.46 3.99 15.13
C ARG A 53 -1.85 3.39 14.94
N ILE A 54 -2.53 3.71 13.85
CA ILE A 54 -3.86 3.13 13.54
C ILE A 54 -3.73 1.62 13.32
N ALA A 55 -2.71 1.18 12.57
CA ALA A 55 -2.44 -0.24 12.36
C ALA A 55 -2.16 -0.97 13.68
N ALA A 56 -1.40 -0.38 14.60
CA ALA A 56 -1.15 -0.94 15.93
C ALA A 56 -2.44 -1.10 16.75
N LEU A 57 -3.35 -0.14 16.68
CA LEU A 57 -4.67 -0.24 17.31
C LEU A 57 -5.49 -1.39 16.71
N LEU A 58 -5.46 -1.56 15.38
CA LEU A 58 -6.15 -2.67 14.71
C LEU A 58 -5.54 -4.03 15.04
N ILE A 59 -4.21 -4.14 15.17
CA ILE A 59 -3.54 -5.37 15.64
C ILE A 59 -4.03 -5.74 17.05
N LYS A 60 -4.15 -4.74 17.93
CA LYS A 60 -4.64 -4.96 19.30
C LYS A 60 -6.11 -5.37 19.33
N ALA A 61 -6.95 -4.76 18.49
CA ALA A 61 -8.38 -5.07 18.39
C ALA A 61 -8.65 -6.43 17.70
N TYR A 62 -7.81 -6.79 16.72
CA TYR A 62 -7.93 -8.01 15.93
C TYR A 62 -6.61 -8.81 15.89
N PRO A 63 -6.23 -9.50 16.98
CA PRO A 63 -4.94 -10.18 17.07
C PRO A 63 -4.74 -11.33 16.08
N ARG A 64 -5.83 -11.85 15.48
CA ARG A 64 -5.79 -12.94 14.51
C ARG A 64 -5.69 -12.47 13.06
N TRP A 65 -5.79 -11.16 12.79
CA TRP A 65 -5.69 -10.64 11.44
C TRP A 65 -4.24 -10.69 10.94
N LEU A 66 -4.07 -11.16 9.71
CA LEU A 66 -2.80 -11.03 9.02
C LEU A 66 -2.56 -9.56 8.62
N PRO A 67 -1.29 -9.15 8.39
CA PRO A 67 -0.96 -7.79 7.95
C PRO A 67 -1.73 -7.35 6.70
N ALA A 68 -2.05 -8.28 5.80
CA ALA A 68 -2.88 -8.03 4.62
C ALA A 68 -4.32 -7.62 4.97
N ALA A 69 -4.92 -8.26 5.97
CA ALA A 69 -6.27 -7.93 6.45
C ALA A 69 -6.32 -6.56 7.12
N ILE A 70 -5.31 -6.20 7.93
CA ILE A 70 -5.21 -4.85 8.54
C ILE A 70 -5.08 -3.79 7.46
N LYS A 71 -4.20 -4.02 6.47
CA LYS A 71 -4.05 -3.14 5.32
C LYS A 71 -5.36 -3.02 4.55
N SER A 72 -6.06 -4.12 4.31
CA SER A 72 -7.36 -4.12 3.64
C SER A 72 -8.37 -3.30 4.42
N ALA A 73 -8.50 -3.50 5.73
CA ALA A 73 -9.43 -2.75 6.58
C ALA A 73 -9.20 -1.24 6.48
N ILE A 74 -7.94 -0.82 6.57
CA ILE A 74 -7.57 0.59 6.47
C ILE A 74 -7.93 1.18 5.11
N THR A 75 -7.65 0.44 4.04
CA THR A 75 -7.72 0.92 2.66
C THR A 75 -9.13 0.89 2.07
N THR A 76 -9.99 -0.04 2.48
CA THR A 76 -11.38 -0.11 2.02
C THR A 76 -12.29 0.90 2.74
N THR A 77 -11.85 1.43 3.87
CA THR A 77 -12.60 2.41 4.67
C THR A 77 -12.11 3.84 4.48
N THR A 78 -11.23 4.11 3.53
CA THR A 78 -10.80 5.47 3.21
C THR A 78 -11.91 6.25 2.51
N TYR A 79 -11.84 7.57 2.58
CA TYR A 79 -12.75 8.48 1.89
C TYR A 79 -12.01 9.50 1.04
N ASN A 80 -12.67 9.99 -0.01
CA ASN A 80 -12.06 10.90 -1.00
C ASN A 80 -12.66 12.31 -1.00
N LEU A 81 -13.35 12.67 0.09
CA LEU A 81 -14.00 13.96 0.25
C LEU A 81 -13.26 14.83 1.27
N ASP A 82 -13.18 16.13 0.98
CA ASP A 82 -12.72 17.14 1.92
C ASP A 82 -13.83 17.55 2.90
N ASN A 83 -13.51 18.45 3.83
CA ASN A 83 -14.48 19.00 4.79
C ASN A 83 -15.61 19.81 4.15
N SER A 84 -15.49 20.18 2.87
CA SER A 84 -16.52 20.87 2.08
C SER A 84 -17.41 19.88 1.31
N GLY A 85 -17.21 18.57 1.48
CA GLY A 85 -17.91 17.53 0.73
C GLY A 85 -17.47 17.42 -0.74
N ARG A 86 -16.37 18.06 -1.13
CA ARG A 86 -15.82 18.01 -2.49
C ARG A 86 -14.69 17.00 -2.57
N ARG A 87 -14.35 16.56 -3.78
CA ARG A 87 -13.20 15.68 -3.97
C ARG A 87 -11.91 16.34 -3.48
N ILE A 88 -11.06 15.54 -2.83
CA ILE A 88 -9.73 15.99 -2.38
C ILE A 88 -8.99 16.59 -3.57
N LYS A 89 -8.38 17.75 -3.36
CA LYS A 89 -7.60 18.45 -4.38
C LYS A 89 -6.12 18.17 -4.20
N ASP A 90 -5.41 18.10 -5.31
CA ASP A 90 -3.96 18.16 -5.32
C ASP A 90 -3.54 19.61 -5.07
N LEU A 91 -2.70 19.81 -4.05
CA LEU A 91 -2.23 21.13 -3.66
C LEU A 91 -1.34 21.77 -4.73
N ALA A 92 -0.56 20.98 -5.47
CA ALA A 92 0.37 21.51 -6.48
C ALA A 92 -0.37 22.09 -7.69
N THR A 93 -1.50 21.46 -8.07
CA THR A 93 -2.26 21.85 -9.26
C THR A 93 -3.56 22.58 -8.96
N GLY A 94 -4.06 22.50 -7.72
CA GLY A 94 -5.37 23.02 -7.31
C GLY A 94 -6.57 22.24 -7.92
N LYS A 95 -6.30 21.19 -8.69
CA LYS A 95 -7.31 20.34 -9.35
C LYS A 95 -7.67 19.16 -8.46
N GLU A 96 -8.70 18.40 -8.85
CA GLU A 96 -9.03 17.15 -8.16
C GLU A 96 -7.82 16.19 -8.17
N SER A 97 -7.56 15.59 -7.02
CA SER A 97 -6.43 14.69 -6.81
C SER A 97 -6.70 13.34 -7.48
N MET A 98 -5.66 12.77 -8.08
CA MET A 98 -5.73 11.46 -8.73
C MET A 98 -5.35 10.35 -7.74
N PRO A 99 -5.87 9.12 -7.88
CA PRO A 99 -5.48 8.00 -7.02
C PRO A 99 -3.97 7.70 -6.99
N PHE A 100 -3.22 8.11 -8.03
CA PHE A 100 -1.75 8.00 -8.03
C PHE A 100 -1.05 8.97 -7.05
N VAL A 101 -1.74 10.03 -6.62
CA VAL A 101 -1.24 11.03 -5.66
C VAL A 101 -1.66 10.64 -4.24
N HIS A 102 -2.96 10.50 -4.00
CA HIS A 102 -3.53 10.29 -2.66
C HIS A 102 -3.93 8.82 -2.38
N GLY A 103 -3.57 7.88 -3.26
CA GLY A 103 -3.91 6.47 -3.08
C GLY A 103 -5.41 6.23 -3.09
N LEU A 104 -5.88 5.47 -2.10
CA LEU A 104 -7.31 5.14 -1.95
C LEU A 104 -8.11 6.21 -1.20
N GLY A 105 -7.45 7.23 -0.64
CA GLY A 105 -8.09 8.34 0.05
C GLY A 105 -7.53 8.64 1.43
N HIS A 106 -8.23 9.52 2.13
CA HIS A 106 -7.95 9.87 3.51
C HIS A 106 -8.42 8.78 4.47
N LEU A 107 -7.67 8.57 5.55
CA LEU A 107 -7.89 7.51 6.53
C LEU A 107 -9.05 7.84 7.45
N GLU A 108 -9.90 6.84 7.72
CA GLU A 108 -10.94 6.94 8.74
C GLU A 108 -10.75 5.84 9.81
N PRO A 109 -10.13 6.16 10.96
CA PRO A 109 -9.81 5.16 11.98
C PRO A 109 -11.04 4.43 12.53
N ASN A 110 -12.15 5.15 12.70
CA ASN A 110 -13.38 4.58 13.29
C ASN A 110 -14.04 3.56 12.35
N ARG A 111 -14.09 3.83 11.05
CA ARG A 111 -14.59 2.84 10.08
C ARG A 111 -13.61 1.70 9.87
N ALA A 112 -12.30 1.95 9.92
CA ALA A 112 -11.28 0.89 9.81
C ALA A 112 -11.39 -0.15 10.94
N LEU A 113 -11.95 0.22 12.10
CA LEU A 113 -12.26 -0.72 13.18
C LEU A 113 -13.39 -1.68 12.81
N TYR A 114 -14.35 -1.28 11.96
CA TYR A 114 -15.47 -2.11 11.52
C TYR A 114 -15.61 -2.09 9.99
N PRO A 115 -14.63 -2.67 9.25
CA PRO A 115 -14.56 -2.56 7.79
C PRO A 115 -15.62 -3.41 7.07
N GLY A 116 -16.40 -4.22 7.79
CA GLY A 116 -17.38 -5.17 7.24
C GLY A 116 -16.73 -6.40 6.62
N TRP A 117 -15.87 -6.21 5.62
CA TRP A 117 -15.10 -7.27 4.98
C TRP A 117 -13.63 -6.88 4.84
N VAL A 118 -12.74 -7.84 5.02
CA VAL A 118 -11.29 -7.68 4.86
C VAL A 118 -10.74 -8.74 3.93
N ASN A 119 -9.78 -8.32 3.12
CA ASN A 119 -9.05 -9.19 2.22
C ASN A 119 -7.82 -9.77 2.92
N ASP A 120 -7.80 -11.08 3.10
CA ASP A 120 -6.64 -11.76 3.65
C ASP A 120 -5.80 -12.40 2.53
N THR A 121 -4.49 -12.15 2.57
CA THR A 121 -3.53 -12.66 1.60
C THR A 121 -2.36 -13.30 2.33
N SER A 122 -2.12 -14.58 2.03
CA SER A 122 -1.02 -15.34 2.61
C SER A 122 0.34 -14.92 2.03
N VAL A 123 1.39 -15.11 2.81
CA VAL A 123 2.79 -14.91 2.38
C VAL A 123 3.10 -15.74 1.13
N THR A 124 2.56 -16.96 1.04
CA THR A 124 2.73 -17.85 -0.11
C THR A 124 2.24 -17.21 -1.42
N ARG A 125 1.18 -16.41 -1.37
CA ARG A 125 0.65 -15.71 -2.56
C ARG A 125 1.57 -14.57 -2.99
N TYR A 126 2.19 -13.86 -2.05
CA TYR A 126 3.23 -12.87 -2.35
C TYR A 126 4.49 -13.52 -2.93
N VAL A 127 4.93 -14.65 -2.38
CA VAL A 127 6.04 -15.43 -2.93
C VAL A 127 5.73 -15.89 -4.35
N GLY A 128 4.52 -16.44 -4.59
CA GLY A 128 4.06 -16.80 -5.93
C GLY A 128 4.03 -15.61 -6.89
N PHE A 129 3.65 -14.42 -6.43
CA PHE A 129 3.70 -13.20 -7.23
C PHE A 129 5.15 -12.78 -7.57
N LEU A 130 6.07 -12.80 -6.60
CA LEU A 130 7.49 -12.51 -6.86
C LEU A 130 8.08 -13.49 -7.89
N CYS A 131 7.72 -14.77 -7.77
CA CYS A 131 8.10 -15.79 -8.74
C CYS A 131 7.50 -15.54 -10.14
N TYR A 132 6.29 -14.98 -10.23
CA TYR A 132 5.68 -14.61 -11.51
C TYR A 132 6.43 -13.45 -12.18
N VAL A 133 6.85 -12.44 -11.40
CA VAL A 133 7.62 -11.29 -11.88
C VAL A 133 9.05 -11.68 -12.32
N GLY A 134 9.52 -12.87 -11.93
CA GLY A 134 10.83 -13.39 -12.33
C GLY A 134 11.90 -13.33 -11.24
N TYR A 135 11.52 -13.11 -9.98
CA TYR A 135 12.47 -13.13 -8.87
C TYR A 135 12.98 -14.56 -8.63
N ASN A 136 14.30 -14.70 -8.51
CA ASN A 136 14.93 -15.97 -8.15
C ASN A 136 14.95 -16.18 -6.62
N HIS A 137 15.26 -17.40 -6.19
CA HIS A 137 15.29 -17.75 -4.77
C HIS A 137 16.28 -16.89 -3.95
N GLN A 138 17.40 -16.46 -4.53
CA GLN A 138 18.37 -15.60 -3.82
C GLN A 138 17.78 -14.22 -3.53
N LEU A 139 17.14 -13.60 -4.52
CA LEU A 139 16.47 -12.31 -4.37
C LEU A 139 15.28 -12.40 -3.43
N ILE A 140 14.51 -13.49 -3.48
CA ILE A 140 13.41 -13.74 -2.54
C ILE A 140 13.96 -13.88 -1.11
N GLY A 141 15.08 -14.57 -0.94
CA GLY A 141 15.74 -14.76 0.36
C GLY A 141 16.15 -13.46 1.04
N LEU A 142 16.43 -12.40 0.26
CA LEU A 142 16.74 -11.07 0.82
C LEU A 142 15.57 -10.49 1.63
N PHE A 143 14.33 -10.71 1.22
CA PHE A 143 13.15 -10.23 1.95
C PHE A 143 12.93 -10.98 3.27
N PHE A 144 13.26 -12.27 3.30
CA PHE A 144 13.17 -13.10 4.51
C PHE A 144 14.40 -12.99 5.41
N ARG A 145 15.46 -12.30 4.97
CA ARG A 145 16.79 -12.27 5.61
C ARG A 145 17.33 -13.67 5.90
N GLN A 146 16.98 -14.65 5.07
CA GLN A 146 17.34 -16.06 5.24
C GLN A 146 17.51 -16.73 3.87
N GLN A 147 18.33 -17.78 3.80
CA GLN A 147 18.45 -18.58 2.59
C GLN A 147 17.16 -19.37 2.38
N VAL A 148 16.56 -19.24 1.20
CA VAL A 148 15.35 -19.97 0.81
C VAL A 148 15.69 -21.01 -0.25
N CYS A 149 14.96 -22.13 -0.22
CA CYS A 149 15.18 -23.25 -1.14
C CYS A 149 14.98 -22.79 -2.61
N PRO A 150 15.80 -23.28 -3.56
CA PRO A 150 15.58 -23.04 -4.99
C PRO A 150 14.19 -23.47 -5.51
N LEU A 151 13.54 -24.40 -4.80
CA LEU A 151 12.20 -24.91 -5.13
C LEU A 151 11.05 -24.03 -4.61
N ILE A 152 11.34 -22.91 -3.95
CA ILE A 152 10.34 -22.05 -3.29
C ILE A 152 9.18 -21.65 -4.22
N CYS A 153 9.47 -21.34 -5.50
CA CYS A 153 8.44 -20.99 -6.48
C CYS A 153 7.54 -22.18 -6.86
N LYS A 154 8.13 -23.37 -7.03
CA LYS A 154 7.37 -24.60 -7.33
C LYS A 154 6.49 -24.98 -6.13
N GLN A 155 7.03 -24.88 -4.92
CA GLN A 155 6.29 -25.12 -3.68
C GLN A 155 5.14 -24.12 -3.49
N ALA A 156 5.38 -22.83 -3.77
CA ALA A 156 4.34 -21.81 -3.68
C ALA A 156 3.17 -22.09 -4.64
N TYR A 157 3.46 -22.40 -5.90
CA TYR A 157 2.40 -22.74 -6.87
C TYR A 157 1.69 -24.06 -6.54
N ALA A 158 2.41 -25.06 -6.03
CA ALA A 158 1.81 -26.32 -5.60
C ALA A 158 0.84 -26.11 -4.42
N MET A 159 1.22 -25.30 -3.43
CA MET A 159 0.35 -24.96 -2.29
C MET A 159 -0.88 -24.15 -2.69
N LEU A 160 -0.77 -23.31 -3.73
CA LEU A 160 -1.87 -22.48 -4.21
C LEU A 160 -2.76 -23.19 -5.24
N GLY A 161 -2.34 -24.35 -5.75
CA GLY A 161 -3.04 -25.11 -6.80
C GLY A 161 -3.06 -24.43 -8.17
N ALA A 162 -2.45 -23.25 -8.32
CA ALA A 162 -2.41 -22.49 -9.57
C ALA A 162 -1.22 -21.53 -9.59
N ARG A 163 -0.85 -21.08 -10.81
CA ARG A 163 0.10 -19.97 -10.96
C ARG A 163 -0.56 -18.66 -10.53
N VAL A 164 0.19 -17.85 -9.79
CA VAL A 164 -0.22 -16.51 -9.40
C VAL A 164 0.00 -15.58 -10.58
N THR A 165 -1.04 -14.87 -11.00
CA THR A 165 -0.97 -13.74 -11.94
C THR A 165 -1.21 -12.42 -11.18
N PRO A 166 -0.84 -11.25 -11.73
CA PRO A 166 -1.09 -9.96 -11.10
C PRO A 166 -2.58 -9.76 -10.74
N ARG A 167 -3.49 -10.24 -11.61
CA ARG A 167 -4.94 -10.22 -11.37
C ARG A 167 -5.37 -11.11 -10.20
N SER A 168 -4.67 -12.21 -9.96
CA SER A 168 -5.01 -13.14 -8.89
C SER A 168 -4.56 -12.69 -7.50
N LEU A 169 -3.77 -11.60 -7.40
CA LEU A 169 -3.38 -11.04 -6.13
C LEU A 169 -4.54 -10.23 -5.56
N HIS A 170 -5.05 -10.64 -4.41
CA HIS A 170 -6.21 -10.02 -3.80
C HIS A 170 -5.80 -8.72 -3.10
N LEU A 171 -5.73 -7.63 -3.85
CA LEU A 171 -5.42 -6.29 -3.36
C LEU A 171 -6.69 -5.42 -3.32
N PRO A 172 -6.78 -4.45 -2.40
CA PRO A 172 -7.90 -3.51 -2.29
C PRO A 172 -7.92 -2.42 -3.38
N SER A 173 -7.06 -2.54 -4.40
CA SER A 173 -6.93 -1.59 -5.51
C SER A 173 -6.51 -2.31 -6.78
N PHE A 174 -6.94 -1.80 -7.93
CA PHE A 174 -6.49 -2.25 -9.25
C PHE A 174 -5.91 -1.08 -10.05
N SER A 175 -4.96 -1.38 -10.92
CA SER A 175 -4.41 -0.44 -11.89
C SER A 175 -4.26 -1.14 -13.23
N MET A 176 -4.59 -0.47 -14.32
CA MET A 176 -4.37 -0.93 -15.69
C MET A 176 -3.47 0.06 -16.41
N VAL A 177 -2.51 -0.46 -17.16
CA VAL A 177 -1.62 0.33 -18.01
C VAL A 177 -2.02 0.06 -19.45
N PHE A 178 -2.33 1.12 -20.18
CA PHE A 178 -2.60 1.06 -21.62
C PHE A 178 -1.34 1.49 -22.36
N ASN A 179 -0.93 0.72 -23.36
CA ASN A 179 0.13 1.16 -24.27
C ASN A 179 -0.49 2.15 -25.28
N LYS A 180 0.20 3.27 -25.53
CA LYS A 180 -0.29 4.34 -26.42
C LYS A 180 -0.23 3.99 -27.91
N GLU A 181 0.22 2.80 -28.26
CA GLU A 181 0.43 2.38 -29.65
C GLU A 181 -0.83 1.84 -30.35
N VAL A 182 -2.01 1.93 -29.73
CA VAL A 182 -3.29 1.55 -30.36
C VAL A 182 -4.31 2.67 -30.16
N GLU A 183 -4.06 3.81 -30.79
CA GLU A 183 -5.03 4.92 -30.89
C GLU A 183 -5.05 5.48 -32.34
N THR A 184 -5.02 4.58 -33.33
CA THR A 184 -5.40 4.88 -34.72
C THR A 184 -6.23 3.71 -35.24
N GLU A 185 -7.55 3.76 -35.02
CA GLU A 185 -8.64 3.21 -35.84
C GLU A 185 -9.90 3.08 -34.98
N ILE A 186 -10.58 4.21 -34.77
CA ILE A 186 -12.06 4.29 -34.71
C ILE A 186 -12.45 5.60 -35.41
#